data_AF-A0A959KRU1-F1
#
_entry.id   AF-A0A959KRU1-F1
#
_cell.length_a   1.000
_cell.length_b   1.000
_cell.length_c   1.000
_cell.angle_alpha   90.00
_cell.angle_beta   90.00
_cell.angle_gamma   90.00
#
_symmetry.space_group_name_H-M   'P 1'
#
loop_
_entity.id
_entity.type
_entity.pdbx_description
1 polymer ?
#
loop_
_entity_poly.entity_id
_entity_poly.type
_entity_poly.pdbx_seq_one_letter_code
_entity_poly.pdbx_strand_id
1 'polypeptide(L)'
;RVAARRPLFFPGIPVDRLPQSERQLLLLLPRRLRNHLDQPRRHNNLVRYENLRPGTYTLHLRGALMPNNIALNERQIRILVLPHWYQTWWAKMLLTLAIVLWFFGFFRFQMKRQLEKQESIRLRDLDNLKMRLYTNITHEFRTPLTVIMGMNDNILGHEQERGLIRRNARNLLRLINQLLDLSKLDSGTLKMDAVQGDIIAYLQYLTESFYSMASGKKGESEL
;
A
#
# COMPACT_ATOMS: atom_id res chain seq x y z
N ARG A 1 17.39 -10.58 23.48
CA ARG A 1 17.95 -9.82 24.63
C ARG A 1 17.09 -10.10 25.84
N VAL A 2 17.58 -11.01 26.69
CA VAL A 2 16.91 -11.52 27.90
C VAL A 2 17.24 -10.56 29.04
N ALA A 3 16.23 -9.91 29.64
CA ALA A 3 16.39 -9.15 30.88
C ALA A 3 15.82 -9.97 32.03
N ALA A 4 16.73 -10.68 32.71
CA ALA A 4 16.46 -11.49 33.89
C ALA A 4 15.88 -10.64 35.03
N ARG A 5 14.64 -10.92 35.43
CA ARG A 5 14.07 -10.40 36.68
C ARG A 5 14.65 -11.22 37.83
N ARG A 6 15.54 -10.60 38.61
CA ARG A 6 16.12 -11.19 39.83
C ARG A 6 14.99 -11.49 40.84
N PRO A 7 14.92 -12.71 41.40
CA PRO A 7 14.08 -12.95 42.57
C PRO A 7 14.73 -12.32 43.81
N LEU A 8 13.93 -11.62 44.61
CA LEU A 8 14.33 -11.14 45.93
C LEU A 8 14.52 -12.36 46.86
N PHE A 9 15.79 -12.70 47.09
CA PHE A 9 16.24 -13.67 48.08
C PHE A 9 16.17 -13.04 49.48
N PHE A 10 15.48 -13.70 50.40
CA PHE A 10 15.72 -13.52 51.84
C PHE A 10 16.53 -14.74 52.32
N PRO A 11 17.60 -14.55 53.12
CA PRO A 11 18.42 -15.67 53.60
C PRO A 11 17.59 -16.57 54.53
N GLY A 12 17.58 -17.86 54.20
CA GLY A 12 16.91 -18.89 54.98
C GLY A 12 17.68 -19.22 56.26
N ILE A 13 16.96 -19.35 57.37
CA ILE A 13 17.46 -20.00 58.58
C ILE A 13 17.32 -21.52 58.36
N PRO A 14 18.40 -22.32 58.44
CA PRO A 14 18.33 -23.76 58.20
C PRO A 14 17.59 -24.49 59.34
N VAL A 15 16.57 -25.28 58.97
CA VAL A 15 15.72 -26.07 59.87
C VAL A 15 16.19 -27.53 59.87
N ASP A 16 17.39 -27.78 60.38
CA ASP A 16 17.91 -29.15 60.58
C ASP A 16 17.73 -29.66 62.02
N ARG A 17 16.88 -29.00 62.80
CA ARG A 17 16.44 -29.51 64.11
C ARG A 17 15.00 -29.11 64.36
N LEU A 18 14.04 -29.95 63.96
CA LEU A 18 12.72 -30.01 64.61
C LEU A 18 11.96 -31.32 64.22
N PRO A 19 11.31 -32.03 65.17
CA PRO A 19 10.77 -33.38 64.97
C PRO A 19 9.38 -33.42 64.32
N GLN A 20 8.98 -34.60 63.86
CA GLN A 20 7.89 -34.93 62.92
C GLN A 20 6.42 -34.64 63.33
N SER A 21 6.12 -34.07 64.50
CA SER A 21 4.76 -34.16 65.07
C SER A 21 3.79 -32.99 64.81
N GLU A 22 4.18 -31.87 64.18
CA GLU A 22 3.29 -30.69 64.10
C GLU A 22 3.17 -30.09 62.69
N ARG A 23 2.70 -30.90 61.74
CA ARG A 23 2.40 -30.47 60.35
C ARG A 23 0.95 -29.99 60.13
N GLN A 24 0.20 -29.70 61.19
CA GLN A 24 -1.18 -29.22 61.07
C GLN A 24 -1.37 -27.95 61.88
N LEU A 25 -1.26 -26.79 61.25
CA LEU A 25 -1.98 -25.59 61.70
C LEU A 25 -2.29 -24.74 60.48
N LEU A 26 -3.44 -25.10 59.90
CA LEU A 26 -4.01 -24.63 58.66
C LEU A 26 -4.74 -23.29 58.89
N LEU A 27 -4.38 -22.29 58.08
CA LEU A 27 -5.26 -21.32 57.42
C LEU A 27 -6.52 -20.84 58.18
N LEU A 28 -6.38 -19.71 58.89
CA LEU A 28 -7.53 -18.84 59.19
C LEU A 28 -7.76 -17.88 58.01
N LEU A 29 -8.73 -18.20 57.16
CA LEU A 29 -9.23 -17.35 56.07
C LEU A 29 -10.67 -16.87 56.39
N PRO A 30 -11.06 -15.64 56.02
CA PRO A 30 -12.45 -15.19 56.11
C PRO A 30 -13.37 -16.03 55.21
N ARG A 31 -14.60 -16.30 55.69
CA ARG A 31 -15.59 -17.29 55.19
C ARG A 31 -15.97 -17.24 53.69
N ARG A 32 -15.50 -16.26 52.89
CA ARG A 32 -15.92 -16.07 51.48
C ARG A 32 -15.04 -16.77 50.43
N LEU A 33 -14.01 -17.51 50.82
CA LEU A 33 -13.06 -18.17 49.88
C LEU A 33 -12.99 -19.69 50.01
N ARG A 34 -14.04 -20.33 50.56
CA ARG A 34 -14.07 -21.78 50.81
C ARG A 34 -14.23 -22.64 49.55
N ASN A 35 -14.63 -22.07 48.41
CA ASN A 35 -15.13 -22.86 47.28
C ASN A 35 -14.10 -23.14 46.15
N HIS A 36 -12.84 -22.68 46.27
CA HIS A 36 -11.84 -22.86 45.21
C HIS A 36 -10.45 -23.30 45.72
N LEU A 37 -10.39 -24.01 46.85
CA LEU A 37 -9.14 -24.51 47.40
C LEU A 37 -8.92 -25.97 46.99
N ASP A 38 -8.06 -26.20 46.00
CA ASP A 38 -7.42 -27.51 45.83
C ASP A 38 -6.52 -27.79 47.03
N GLN A 39 -6.65 -28.99 47.60
CA GLN A 39 -5.91 -29.38 48.80
C GLN A 39 -4.39 -29.34 48.58
N PRO A 40 -3.60 -28.87 49.56
CA PRO A 40 -2.15 -28.76 49.42
C PRO A 40 -1.50 -30.15 49.28
N ARG A 41 -0.91 -30.44 48.11
CA ARG A 41 -0.05 -31.61 47.91
C ARG A 41 1.25 -31.48 48.72
N ARG A 42 1.57 -32.55 49.43
CA ARG A 42 2.45 -32.68 50.61
C ARG A 42 3.95 -32.33 50.49
N HIS A 43 4.46 -31.71 49.41
CA HIS A 43 5.92 -31.63 49.22
C HIS A 43 6.51 -30.29 48.78
N ASN A 44 5.72 -29.22 48.66
CA ASN A 44 6.26 -27.88 48.40
C ASN A 44 5.67 -26.88 49.39
N ASN A 45 6.52 -26.19 50.14
CA ASN A 45 6.15 -25.08 51.03
C ASN A 45 5.75 -23.81 50.25
N LEU A 46 5.24 -23.96 49.02
CA LEU A 46 4.90 -22.90 48.08
C LEU A 46 3.38 -22.91 47.86
N VAL A 47 2.67 -22.02 48.54
CA VAL A 47 1.25 -21.76 48.25
C VAL A 47 1.18 -20.78 47.08
N ARG A 48 0.75 -21.26 45.92
CA ARG A 48 0.68 -20.48 44.68
C ARG A 48 -0.73 -19.94 44.47
N TYR A 49 -0.88 -18.62 44.55
CA TYR A 49 -2.15 -17.95 44.25
C TYR A 49 -2.17 -17.54 42.78
N GLU A 50 -2.61 -18.42 41.91
CA GLU A 50 -2.88 -18.08 40.50
C GLU A 50 -4.33 -17.57 40.41
N ASN A 51 -4.55 -16.40 39.81
CA ASN A 51 -5.87 -15.81 39.53
C ASN A 51 -6.53 -14.95 40.64
N LEU A 52 -5.76 -14.14 41.37
CA LEU A 52 -6.29 -13.08 42.23
C LEU A 52 -6.91 -11.95 41.39
N ARG A 53 -8.19 -11.62 41.64
CA ARG A 53 -8.86 -10.47 41.02
C ARG A 53 -8.20 -9.16 41.48
N PRO A 54 -8.24 -8.06 40.72
CA PRO A 54 -7.68 -6.79 41.16
C PRO A 54 -8.29 -6.33 42.49
N GLY A 55 -7.45 -6.00 43.47
CA GLY A 55 -7.91 -5.67 44.83
C GLY A 55 -6.79 -5.69 45.86
N THR A 56 -7.14 -5.23 47.07
CA THR A 56 -6.22 -5.22 48.21
C THR A 56 -6.35 -6.54 48.97
N TYR A 57 -5.26 -7.29 49.05
CA TYR A 57 -5.22 -8.54 49.80
C TYR A 57 -4.28 -8.39 50.99
N THR A 58 -4.74 -8.82 52.17
CA THR A 58 -3.91 -8.87 53.38
C THR A 58 -3.50 -10.31 53.62
N LEU A 59 -2.21 -10.60 53.50
CA LEU A 59 -1.66 -11.91 53.80
C LEU A 59 -1.33 -11.98 55.29
N HIS A 60 -1.96 -12.91 56.00
CA HIS A 60 -1.70 -13.16 57.42
C HIS A 60 -0.71 -14.33 57.55
N LEU A 61 0.50 -14.05 58.05
CA LEU A 61 1.52 -15.06 58.33
C LEU A 61 1.67 -15.20 59.85
N ARG A 62 1.39 -16.40 60.38
CA ARG A 62 1.64 -16.76 61.78
C ARG A 62 2.77 -17.80 61.83
N GLY A 63 3.86 -17.48 62.51
CA GLY A 63 4.91 -18.44 62.87
C GLY A 63 4.86 -18.68 64.38
N ALA A 64 4.75 -19.94 64.80
CA ALA A 64 4.85 -20.31 66.21
C ALA A 64 6.23 -20.95 66.45
N LEU A 65 6.97 -20.47 67.45
CA LEU A 65 8.20 -21.11 67.91
C LEU A 65 7.92 -21.73 69.30
N MET A 66 7.79 -23.05 69.35
CA MET A 66 7.65 -23.80 70.62
C MET A 66 9.05 -24.16 71.16
N PRO A 67 9.27 -24.09 72.48
CA PRO A 67 8.43 -24.74 73.50
C PRO A 67 7.55 -23.81 74.34
N ASN A 68 7.60 -22.48 74.14
CA ASN A 68 6.96 -21.54 75.08
C ASN A 68 5.86 -20.65 74.49
N ASN A 69 5.13 -21.11 73.45
CA ASN A 69 3.91 -20.46 72.93
C ASN A 69 4.00 -18.92 72.76
N ILE A 70 5.18 -18.37 72.47
CA ILE A 70 5.28 -16.94 72.14
C ILE A 70 4.84 -16.85 70.69
N ALA A 71 3.58 -16.48 70.48
CA ALA A 71 3.05 -16.12 69.18
C ALA A 71 3.88 -14.93 68.67
N LEU A 72 4.87 -15.20 67.81
CA LEU A 72 5.67 -14.15 67.19
C LEU A 72 4.73 -13.32 66.33
N ASN A 73 4.75 -12.02 66.62
CA ASN A 73 3.91 -10.98 66.04
C ASN A 73 3.42 -11.28 64.62
N GLU A 74 2.10 -11.25 64.44
CA GLU A 74 1.45 -11.39 63.14
C GLU A 74 1.99 -10.35 62.16
N ARG A 75 2.86 -10.77 61.24
CA ARG A 75 3.36 -9.86 60.21
C ARG A 75 2.37 -9.84 59.06
N GLN A 76 1.53 -8.82 59.05
CA GLN A 76 0.58 -8.58 57.97
C GLN A 76 1.32 -7.91 56.80
N ILE A 77 1.34 -8.58 55.65
CA ILE A 77 1.85 -7.99 54.41
C ILE A 77 0.66 -7.63 53.54
N ARG A 78 0.48 -6.34 53.26
CA ARG A 78 -0.55 -5.84 52.35
C ARG A 78 -0.02 -5.95 50.92
N ILE A 79 -0.70 -6.73 50.08
CA ILE A 79 -0.38 -6.88 48.66
C ILE A 79 -1.45 -6.14 47.86
N LEU A 80 -1.01 -5.14 47.10
CA LEU A 80 -1.87 -4.39 46.18
C LEU A 80 -1.72 -4.98 44.78
N VAL A 81 -2.73 -5.70 44.30
CA VAL A 81 -2.77 -6.21 42.94
C VAL A 81 -3.46 -5.16 42.07
N LEU A 82 -2.68 -4.39 41.32
CA LEU A 82 -3.20 -3.32 40.45
C LEU A 82 -4.09 -3.91 39.34
N PRO A 83 -5.24 -3.28 39.03
CA PRO A 83 -6.07 -3.67 37.89
C PRO A 83 -5.29 -3.60 36.58
N HIS A 84 -5.52 -4.57 35.69
CA HIS A 84 -4.92 -4.56 34.38
C HIS A 84 -5.44 -3.36 33.56
N TRP A 85 -4.54 -2.64 32.90
CA TRP A 85 -4.82 -1.38 32.19
C TRP A 85 -5.98 -1.46 31.17
N TYR A 86 -6.21 -2.61 30.54
CA TYR A 86 -7.28 -2.84 29.56
C TYR A 86 -8.69 -3.00 30.16
N GLN A 87 -8.83 -3.11 31.49
CA GLN A 87 -10.13 -3.24 32.16
C GLN A 87 -10.82 -1.90 32.40
N THR A 88 -10.12 -0.81 32.12
CA THR A 88 -10.66 0.55 32.29
C THR A 88 -11.59 0.92 31.13
N TRP A 89 -12.63 1.69 31.42
CA TRP A 89 -13.58 2.13 30.39
C TRP A 89 -12.93 3.02 29.33
N TRP A 90 -11.98 3.87 29.72
CA TRP A 90 -11.23 4.71 28.78
C TRP A 90 -10.40 3.89 27.78
N ALA A 91 -9.80 2.76 28.19
CA ALA A 91 -9.05 1.89 27.28
C ALA A 91 -9.96 1.27 26.21
N LYS A 92 -11.19 0.89 26.58
CA LYS A 92 -12.20 0.42 25.63
C LYS A 92 -12.62 1.51 24.66
N MET A 93 -12.86 2.73 25.15
CA MET A 93 -13.19 3.89 24.31
C MET A 93 -12.09 4.19 23.28
N LEU A 94 -10.82 4.11 23.70
CA LEU A 94 -9.68 4.32 22.80
C LEU A 94 -9.58 3.21 21.74
N LEU A 95 -9.80 1.95 22.12
CA LEU A 95 -9.83 0.84 21.17
C LEU A 95 -10.98 1.00 20.16
N THR A 96 -12.19 1.34 20.62
CA THR A 96 -13.32 1.58 19.74
C THR A 96 -13.05 2.75 18.78
N LEU A 97 -12.46 3.84 19.27
CA LEU A 97 -12.07 4.96 18.43
C LEU A 97 -11.03 4.53 17.38
N ALA A 98 -10.03 3.74 17.77
CA ALA A 98 -9.03 3.22 16.84
C ALA A 98 -9.65 2.34 15.74
N ILE A 99 -10.61 1.48 16.09
CA ILE A 99 -11.36 0.65 15.12
C ILE A 99 -12.18 1.54 14.18
N VAL A 100 -12.87 2.55 14.71
CA VAL A 100 -13.65 3.50 13.90
C VAL A 100 -12.74 4.26 12.93
N LEU A 101 -11.60 4.77 13.41
CA LEU A 101 -10.62 5.46 12.56
C LEU A 101 -10.04 4.54 11.49
N TRP A 102 -9.73 3.29 11.85
CA TRP A 102 -9.25 2.28 10.91
C TRP A 102 -10.29 1.98 9.83
N PHE A 103 -11.55 1.75 10.23
CA PHE A 103 -12.66 1.51 9.30
C PHE A 103 -12.88 2.72 8.37
N PHE A 104 -12.87 3.93 8.93
CA PHE A 104 -13.05 5.16 8.17
C PHE A 104 -11.90 5.41 7.18
N GLY A 105 -10.66 5.13 7.59
CA GLY A 105 -9.48 5.16 6.75
C GLY A 105 -9.55 4.13 5.61
N PHE A 106 -9.93 2.90 5.93
CA PHE A 106 -10.13 1.84 4.94
C PHE A 106 -11.22 2.18 3.93
N PHE A 107 -12.36 2.70 4.39
CA PHE A 107 -13.46 3.14 3.53
C PHE A 107 -13.03 4.28 2.60
N ARG A 108 -12.34 5.30 3.14
CA ARG A 108 -11.75 6.41 2.37
C ARG A 108 -10.75 5.92 1.33
N PHE A 109 -9.91 4.96 1.68
CA PHE A 109 -8.90 4.38 0.79
C PHE A 109 -9.54 3.64 -0.38
N GLN A 110 -10.58 2.84 -0.11
CA GLN A 110 -11.31 2.13 -1.16
C GLN A 110 -12.02 3.09 -2.12
N MET A 111 -12.65 4.14 -1.60
CA MET A 111 -13.31 5.16 -2.43
C MET A 111 -12.34 5.91 -3.34
N LYS A 112 -11.17 6.31 -2.82
CA LYS A 112 -10.12 6.94 -3.66
C LYS A 112 -9.69 6.05 -4.82
N ARG A 113 -9.46 4.76 -4.56
CA ARG A 113 -9.10 3.80 -5.61
C ARG A 113 -10.17 3.64 -6.68
N GLN A 114 -11.45 3.70 -6.31
CA GLN A 114 -12.54 3.62 -7.28
C GLN A 114 -12.59 4.87 -8.16
N LEU A 115 -12.44 6.05 -7.56
CA LEU A 115 -12.39 7.32 -8.29
C LEU A 115 -11.21 7.38 -9.26
N GLU A 116 -10.00 7.03 -8.80
CA GLU A 116 -8.79 6.98 -9.64
C GLU A 116 -8.96 6.02 -10.82
N LYS A 117 -9.59 4.86 -10.61
CA LYS A 117 -9.88 3.90 -11.69
C LYS A 117 -10.90 4.47 -12.69
N GLN A 118 -11.97 5.08 -12.20
CA GLN A 118 -12.98 5.70 -13.07
C GLN A 118 -12.39 6.84 -13.90
N GLU A 119 -11.54 7.67 -13.29
CA GLU A 119 -10.83 8.74 -13.98
C GLU A 119 -9.88 8.19 -15.04
N SER A 120 -9.10 7.16 -14.71
CA SER A 120 -8.22 6.48 -15.68
C SER A 120 -9.00 5.86 -16.85
N ILE A 121 -10.12 5.19 -16.59
CA ILE A 121 -10.97 4.62 -17.64
C ILE A 121 -11.55 5.74 -18.51
N ARG A 122 -12.07 6.80 -17.89
CA ARG A 122 -12.62 7.95 -18.61
C ARG A 122 -11.59 8.63 -19.50
N LEU A 123 -10.36 8.81 -19.02
CA LEU A 123 -9.26 9.35 -19.80
C LEU A 123 -8.93 8.44 -21.00
N ARG A 124 -8.83 7.12 -20.78
CA ARG A 124 -8.59 6.14 -21.85
C ARG A 124 -9.71 6.14 -22.90
N ASP A 125 -10.96 6.25 -22.46
CA ASP A 125 -12.10 6.30 -23.38
C ASP A 125 -12.09 7.59 -24.22
N LEU A 126 -11.73 8.73 -23.62
CA LEU A 126 -11.54 9.98 -24.35
C LEU A 126 -10.43 9.88 -25.39
N ASP A 127 -9.30 9.26 -25.05
CA ASP A 127 -8.18 9.09 -25.99
C ASP A 127 -8.54 8.16 -27.15
N ASN A 128 -9.26 7.07 -26.86
CA ASN A 128 -9.79 6.17 -27.89
C ASN A 128 -10.79 6.87 -28.82
N LEU A 129 -11.67 7.72 -28.28
CA LEU A 129 -12.61 8.50 -29.07
C LEU A 129 -11.90 9.51 -29.97
N LYS A 130 -10.90 10.24 -29.44
CA LYS A 130 -10.05 11.14 -30.23
C LYS A 130 -9.37 10.39 -31.39
N MET A 131 -8.78 9.23 -31.11
CA MET A 131 -8.09 8.42 -32.12
C MET A 131 -9.04 8.00 -33.25
N ARG A 132 -10.24 7.51 -32.91
CA ARG A 132 -11.26 7.13 -33.89
C ARG A 132 -11.72 8.33 -34.70
N LEU A 133 -11.94 9.46 -34.06
CA LEU A 133 -12.32 10.71 -34.73
C LEU A 133 -11.25 11.10 -35.76
N TYR A 134 -9.99 11.18 -35.38
CA TYR A 134 -8.90 11.54 -36.30
C TYR A 134 -8.77 10.54 -37.45
N THR A 135 -8.84 9.24 -37.16
CA THR A 135 -8.78 8.20 -38.19
C THR A 135 -9.90 8.36 -39.21
N ASN A 136 -11.14 8.53 -38.74
CA ASN A 136 -12.31 8.69 -39.60
C ASN A 136 -12.20 9.97 -40.43
N ILE A 137 -11.87 11.10 -39.80
CA ILE A 137 -11.68 12.39 -40.47
C ILE A 137 -10.60 12.28 -41.56
N THR A 138 -9.46 11.63 -41.29
CA THR A 138 -8.41 11.42 -42.29
C THR A 138 -8.93 10.65 -43.50
N HIS A 139 -9.70 9.59 -43.28
CA HIS A 139 -10.29 8.81 -44.37
C HIS A 139 -11.31 9.63 -45.18
N GLU A 140 -12.19 10.35 -44.50
CA GLU A 140 -13.20 11.20 -45.13
C GLU A 140 -12.59 12.36 -45.91
N PHE A 141 -11.44 12.89 -45.51
CA PHE A 141 -10.70 13.90 -46.28
C PHE A 141 -9.91 13.32 -47.43
N ARG A 142 -9.35 12.11 -47.32
CA ARG A 142 -8.54 11.50 -48.39
C ARG A 142 -9.37 11.31 -49.66
N THR A 143 -10.60 10.81 -49.53
CA THR A 143 -11.50 10.54 -50.67
C THR A 143 -11.74 11.77 -51.56
N PRO A 144 -12.26 12.92 -51.05
CA PRO A 144 -12.45 14.11 -51.86
C PRO A 144 -11.13 14.68 -52.37
N LEU A 145 -10.03 14.56 -51.61
CA LEU A 145 -8.72 15.03 -52.08
C LEU A 145 -8.20 14.23 -53.28
N THR A 146 -8.38 12.90 -53.25
CA THR A 146 -8.06 12.02 -54.38
C THR A 146 -8.92 12.36 -55.59
N VAL A 147 -10.21 12.65 -55.40
CA VAL A 147 -11.10 13.10 -56.47
C VAL A 147 -10.64 14.45 -57.04
N ILE A 148 -10.31 15.43 -56.20
CA ILE A 148 -9.79 16.75 -56.62
C ILE A 148 -8.51 16.58 -57.43
N MET A 149 -7.57 15.73 -56.97
CA MET A 149 -6.34 15.45 -57.71
C MET A 149 -6.62 14.77 -59.06
N GLY A 150 -7.54 13.79 -59.10
CA GLY A 150 -7.92 13.12 -60.35
C GLY A 150 -8.63 14.06 -61.34
N MET A 151 -9.51 14.94 -60.85
CA MET A 151 -10.14 15.96 -61.68
C MET A 151 -9.12 16.97 -62.21
N ASN A 152 -8.17 17.40 -61.37
CA ASN A 152 -7.09 18.30 -61.76
C ASN A 152 -6.20 17.70 -62.87
N ASP A 153 -6.02 16.38 -62.87
CA ASP A 153 -5.26 15.69 -63.91
C ASP A 153 -6.01 15.68 -65.26
N ASN A 154 -7.33 15.79 -65.26
CA ASN A 154 -8.17 15.82 -66.48
C ASN A 154 -8.38 17.24 -67.07
N ILE A 155 -8.00 18.30 -66.36
CA ILE A 155 -8.06 19.67 -66.89
C ILE A 155 -7.02 19.83 -68.00
N LEU A 156 -7.44 20.33 -69.16
CA LEU A 156 -6.56 20.66 -70.28
C LEU A 156 -6.18 22.14 -70.23
N GLY A 157 -4.90 22.45 -70.46
CA GLY A 157 -4.35 23.81 -70.28
C GLY A 157 -4.12 24.17 -68.81
N HIS A 158 -3.78 25.43 -68.52
CA HIS A 158 -3.58 25.94 -67.16
C HIS A 158 -2.57 25.14 -66.31
N GLU A 159 -1.40 24.83 -66.90
CA GLU A 159 -0.40 23.95 -66.29
C GLU A 159 0.13 24.47 -64.94
N GLN A 160 0.18 25.80 -64.81
CA GLN A 160 0.65 26.47 -63.60
C GLN A 160 -0.37 26.31 -62.46
N GLU A 161 -1.65 26.54 -62.73
CA GLU A 161 -2.76 26.37 -61.79
C GLU A 161 -2.94 24.90 -61.41
N ARG A 162 -2.83 23.99 -62.38
CA ARG A 162 -2.86 22.54 -62.12
C ARG A 162 -1.72 22.10 -61.21
N GLY A 163 -0.51 22.61 -61.45
CA GLY A 163 0.65 22.38 -60.60
C GLY A 163 0.41 22.85 -59.17
N LEU A 164 -0.19 24.03 -58.99
CA LEU A 164 -0.51 24.60 -57.68
C LEU A 164 -1.57 23.78 -56.95
N ILE A 165 -2.68 23.41 -57.60
CA ILE A 165 -3.74 22.58 -56.99
C ILE A 165 -3.15 21.23 -56.55
N ARG A 166 -2.37 20.58 -57.42
CA ARG A 166 -1.75 19.28 -57.14
C ARG A 166 -0.74 19.34 -56.00
N ARG A 167 0.05 20.42 -55.90
CA ARG A 167 0.99 20.64 -54.79
C ARG A 167 0.23 20.90 -53.47
N ASN A 168 -0.79 21.74 -53.49
CA ASN A 168 -1.60 22.04 -52.29
C ASN A 168 -2.36 20.81 -51.78
N ALA A 169 -3.00 20.05 -52.67
CA ALA A 169 -3.66 18.79 -52.29
C ALA A 169 -2.67 17.79 -51.67
N ARG A 170 -1.49 17.58 -52.28
CA ARG A 170 -0.47 16.70 -51.70
C ARG A 170 0.04 17.20 -50.34
N ASN A 171 0.24 18.50 -50.19
CA ASN A 171 0.64 19.11 -48.92
C ASN A 171 -0.41 18.89 -47.84
N LEU A 172 -1.70 19.10 -48.16
CA LEU A 172 -2.80 18.88 -47.21
C LEU A 172 -2.90 17.41 -46.80
N LEU A 173 -2.79 16.47 -47.76
CA LEU A 173 -2.78 15.04 -47.46
C LEU A 173 -1.64 14.66 -46.50
N ARG A 174 -0.45 15.22 -46.72
CA ARG A 174 0.71 15.00 -45.84
C ARG A 174 0.45 15.52 -44.44
N LEU A 175 -0.08 16.74 -44.30
CA LEU A 175 -0.40 17.33 -43.00
C LEU A 175 -1.43 16.51 -42.22
N ILE A 176 -2.48 16.04 -42.91
CA ILE A 176 -3.51 15.19 -42.31
C ILE A 176 -2.91 13.85 -41.84
N ASN A 177 -2.05 13.23 -42.63
CA ASN A 177 -1.38 11.98 -42.23
C ASN A 177 -0.45 12.22 -41.02
N GLN A 178 0.32 13.32 -41.00
CA GLN A 178 1.17 13.67 -39.86
C GLN A 178 0.37 13.88 -38.57
N LEU A 179 -0.82 14.50 -38.66
CA LEU A 179 -1.72 14.64 -37.52
C LEU A 179 -2.23 13.28 -37.01
N LEU A 180 -2.57 12.36 -37.93
CA LEU A 180 -2.96 11.00 -37.58
C LEU A 180 -1.82 10.23 -36.88
N ASP A 181 -0.60 10.36 -37.40
CA ASP A 181 0.59 9.72 -36.83
C ASP A 181 0.90 10.26 -35.43
N LEU A 182 0.74 11.57 -35.21
CA LEU A 182 0.84 12.18 -33.87
C LEU A 182 -0.24 11.62 -32.93
N SER A 183 -1.49 11.47 -33.39
CA SER A 183 -2.54 10.87 -32.57
C SER A 183 -2.26 9.40 -32.22
N LYS A 184 -1.68 8.63 -33.14
CA LYS A 184 -1.26 7.25 -32.86
C LYS A 184 -0.11 7.21 -31.85
N LEU A 185 0.80 8.18 -31.92
CA LEU A 185 1.91 8.31 -30.98
C LEU A 185 1.39 8.65 -29.58
N ASP A 186 0.53 9.65 -29.44
CA ASP A 186 -0.07 10.05 -28.15
C ASP A 186 -0.87 8.92 -27.49
N SER A 187 -1.57 8.11 -28.29
CA SER A 187 -2.33 6.95 -27.80
C SER A 187 -1.47 5.69 -27.58
N GLY A 188 -0.18 5.73 -27.91
CA GLY A 188 0.73 4.58 -27.80
C GLY A 188 0.42 3.44 -28.77
N THR A 189 -0.31 3.70 -29.84
CA THR A 189 -0.73 2.69 -30.84
C THR A 189 0.14 2.69 -32.10
N LEU A 190 1.10 3.61 -32.20
CA LEU A 190 2.08 3.64 -33.28
C LEU A 190 2.98 2.40 -33.20
N LYS A 191 2.85 1.50 -34.19
CA LYS A 191 3.72 0.32 -34.30
C LYS A 191 5.04 0.69 -34.95
N MET A 192 6.14 0.25 -34.35
CA MET A 192 7.47 0.40 -34.92
C MET A 192 7.84 -0.89 -35.66
N ASP A 193 7.95 -0.81 -36.98
CA ASP A 193 8.44 -1.91 -37.81
C ASP A 193 9.95 -1.76 -37.99
N ALA A 194 10.72 -2.53 -37.23
CA ALA A 194 12.18 -2.56 -37.35
C ALA A 194 12.58 -3.42 -38.56
N VAL A 195 13.36 -2.83 -39.46
CA VAL A 195 13.91 -3.52 -40.65
C VAL A 195 15.43 -3.43 -40.63
N GLN A 196 16.11 -4.50 -41.06
CA GLN A 196 17.56 -4.48 -41.25
C GLN A 196 17.87 -3.83 -42.61
N GLY A 197 18.57 -2.70 -42.57
CA GLY A 197 18.92 -1.93 -43.76
C GLY A 197 20.31 -1.30 -43.64
N ASP A 198 20.93 -1.01 -44.79
CA ASP A 198 22.20 -0.29 -44.85
C ASP A 198 21.96 1.22 -44.65
N ILE A 199 22.43 1.74 -43.52
CA ILE A 199 22.34 3.16 -43.16
C ILE A 199 23.12 4.03 -44.16
N ILE A 200 24.23 3.54 -44.71
CA ILE A 200 25.09 4.31 -45.63
C ILE A 200 24.34 4.53 -46.96
N ALA A 201 23.78 3.46 -47.53
CA ALA A 201 22.97 3.54 -48.73
C ALA A 201 21.73 4.44 -48.54
N TYR A 202 21.09 4.36 -47.38
CA TYR A 202 19.94 5.22 -47.06
C TYR A 202 20.33 6.70 -46.94
N LEU A 203 21.44 7.02 -46.29
CA LEU A 203 21.94 8.40 -46.18
C LEU A 203 22.34 8.96 -47.55
N GLN A 204 22.99 8.16 -48.41
CA GLN A 204 23.32 8.58 -49.77
C GLN A 204 22.06 8.94 -50.56
N TYR A 205 21.04 8.07 -50.52
CA TYR A 205 19.74 8.33 -51.15
C TYR A 205 19.09 9.64 -50.66
N LEU A 206 19.06 9.85 -49.34
CA LEU A 206 18.50 11.08 -48.77
C LEU A 206 19.26 12.32 -49.27
N THR A 207 20.58 12.28 -49.22
CA THR A 207 21.46 13.41 -49.57
C THR A 207 21.31 13.78 -51.04
N GLU A 208 21.21 12.78 -51.91
CA GLU A 208 21.03 12.95 -53.36
C GLU A 208 19.66 13.59 -53.68
N SER A 209 18.61 13.19 -52.97
CA SER A 209 17.28 13.82 -53.10
C SER A 209 17.30 15.31 -52.70
N PHE A 210 18.03 15.66 -51.64
CA PHE A 210 18.18 17.06 -51.21
C PHE A 210 19.04 17.88 -52.19
N TYR A 211 20.11 17.29 -52.73
CA TYR A 211 20.97 17.93 -53.72
C TYR A 211 20.21 18.25 -55.02
N SER A 212 19.34 17.34 -55.47
CA SER A 212 18.45 17.55 -56.61
C SER A 212 17.49 18.72 -56.39
N MET A 213 16.88 18.82 -55.20
CA MET A 213 15.98 19.94 -54.85
C MET A 213 16.71 21.29 -54.72
N ALA A 214 17.94 21.29 -54.19
CA ALA A 214 18.75 22.50 -54.06
C ALA A 214 19.24 23.01 -55.42
N SER A 215 19.62 22.10 -56.31
CA SER A 215 20.08 22.43 -57.67
C SER A 215 18.96 22.97 -58.55
N GLY A 216 17.74 22.44 -58.42
CA GLY A 216 16.56 22.92 -59.16
C GLY A 216 16.15 24.36 -58.83
N LYS A 217 16.39 24.83 -57.60
CA LYS A 217 16.10 26.22 -57.20
C LYS A 217 17.14 27.24 -57.66
N LYS A 218 18.37 26.82 -57.99
CA LYS A 218 19.41 27.73 -58.50
C LYS A 218 19.17 28.15 -59.95
N GLY A 219 18.53 27.29 -60.76
CA GLY A 219 18.20 27.61 -62.15
C GLY A 219 17.04 28.60 -62.35
N GLU A 220 16.13 28.75 -61.38
CA GLU A 220 15.02 29.74 -61.42
C GLU A 220 15.44 31.14 -60.93
N SER A 221 16.65 31.31 -60.41
CA SER A 221 17.16 32.59 -59.89
C SER A 221 18.01 33.38 -60.88
N GLU A 222 18.32 32.82 -62.06
CA GLU A 222 19.19 33.42 -63.09
C GLU A 222 18.45 33.73 -64.41
N LEU A 223 17.11 33.72 -64.41
CA LEU A 223 16.25 34.19 -65.51
C LEU A 223 15.39 35.36 -65.02
#